data_AF-A0A257UVN1-F1
#
_entry.id   AF-A0A257UVN1-F1
#
_cell.length_a   1.000
_cell.length_b   1.000
_cell.length_c   1.000
_cell.angle_alpha   90.00
_cell.angle_beta   90.00
_cell.angle_gamma   90.00
#
_symmetry.space_group_name_H-M   'P 1'
#
loop_
_entity.id
_entity.type
_entity.pdbx_description
1 polymer ?
#
loop_
_entity_poly.entity_id
_entity_poly.type
_entity_poly.pdbx_seq_one_letter_code
_entity_poly.pdbx_strand_id
1 'polypeptide(L)'
;MPATPSNPDGPTAPPASPNSFPQQHSWQPIIACPGLQLDWGKIEGLTETLGRNGVCSNYRGDLAAYTWQCIRNFEGGRMIFTQPPMSIECPGAPQKIAYLAADHLRRINKRAGAEIEFRTALDALFGVGYFVRALQAAMKDHAIAVNYKTSFADAA
;
A
#
# COMPACT_ATOMS: atom_id res chain seq x y z
N MET A 1 42.07 5.21 -18.75
CA MET A 1 43.44 5.28 -18.19
C MET A 1 43.66 4.03 -17.35
N PRO A 2 44.68 3.22 -17.62
CA PRO A 2 45.01 2.08 -16.78
C PRO A 2 45.89 2.54 -15.62
N ALA A 3 45.64 2.03 -14.41
CA ALA A 3 46.59 2.12 -13.32
C ALA A 3 46.70 0.73 -12.66
N THR A 4 47.82 0.08 -12.96
CA THR A 4 48.50 -0.95 -12.14
C THR A 4 49.99 -0.74 -12.42
N PRO A 5 50.94 -1.12 -11.52
CA PRO A 5 50.85 -2.01 -10.35
C PRO A 5 51.43 -1.28 -9.08
N SER A 6 51.65 -1.82 -7.88
CA SER A 6 52.18 -3.11 -7.44
C SER A 6 52.06 -3.20 -5.91
N ASN A 7 51.81 -4.41 -5.39
CA ASN A 7 52.43 -4.85 -4.15
C ASN A 7 52.92 -6.29 -4.39
N PRO A 8 54.24 -6.56 -4.40
CA PRO A 8 54.78 -7.82 -4.90
C PRO A 8 54.84 -8.97 -3.88
N ASP A 9 54.55 -8.76 -2.59
CA ASP A 9 54.84 -9.78 -1.56
C ASP A 9 53.68 -10.02 -0.57
N GLY A 10 52.55 -10.53 -1.07
CA GLY A 10 51.49 -11.10 -0.23
C GLY A 10 51.02 -12.43 -0.81
N PRO A 11 50.74 -13.46 0.00
CA PRO A 11 50.35 -14.77 -0.50
C PRO A 11 49.08 -14.61 -1.36
N THR A 12 49.21 -14.99 -2.63
CA THR A 12 48.13 -14.99 -3.61
C THR A 12 47.05 -15.96 -3.11
N ALA A 13 45.83 -15.45 -2.87
CA ALA A 13 44.71 -16.32 -2.53
C ALA A 13 44.49 -17.33 -3.68
N PRO A 14 44.34 -18.63 -3.39
CA PRO A 14 44.13 -19.62 -4.44
C PRO A 14 42.81 -19.35 -5.17
N PRO A 15 42.74 -19.62 -6.48
CA PRO A 15 41.50 -19.44 -7.25
C PRO A 15 40.39 -20.32 -6.67
N ALA A 16 39.22 -19.73 -6.43
CA ALA A 16 38.05 -20.46 -5.96
C ALA A 16 37.71 -21.60 -6.94
N SER A 17 37.63 -22.82 -6.40
CA SER A 17 37.29 -24.02 -7.18
C SER A 17 35.89 -23.88 -7.81
N PRO A 18 35.70 -24.23 -9.09
CA PRO A 18 34.42 -24.09 -9.80
C PRO A 18 33.31 -25.05 -9.31
N ASN A 19 33.60 -25.92 -8.34
CA ASN A 19 32.67 -26.92 -7.79
C ASN A 19 32.34 -26.71 -6.30
N SER A 20 32.22 -25.46 -5.83
CA SER A 20 31.65 -25.18 -4.51
C SER A 20 30.12 -25.20 -4.57
N PHE A 21 29.53 -26.37 -4.30
CA PHE A 21 28.12 -26.42 -3.89
C PHE A 21 27.95 -25.58 -2.60
N PRO A 22 26.83 -24.85 -2.43
CA PRO A 22 26.59 -24.09 -1.20
C PRO A 22 26.67 -25.03 0.01
N GLN A 23 27.36 -24.59 1.07
CA GLN A 23 27.52 -25.39 2.28
C GLN A 23 26.16 -25.84 2.82
N GLN A 24 25.98 -27.16 2.91
CA GLN A 24 24.78 -27.76 3.47
C GLN A 24 24.90 -27.79 4.99
N HIS A 25 24.30 -26.80 5.66
CA HIS A 25 24.20 -26.77 7.11
C HIS A 25 22.97 -27.58 7.56
N SER A 26 23.14 -28.43 8.58
CA SER A 26 22.01 -29.08 9.26
C SER A 26 21.33 -28.05 10.16
N TRP A 27 20.12 -27.63 9.78
CA TRP A 27 19.35 -26.66 10.55
C TRP A 27 18.39 -27.36 11.51
N GLN A 28 18.31 -26.85 12.74
CA GLN A 28 17.18 -27.09 13.63
C GLN A 28 15.90 -26.44 13.03
N PRO A 29 14.68 -26.83 13.43
CA PRO A 29 13.46 -26.31 12.80
C PRO A 29 13.43 -24.77 12.75
N ILE A 30 13.20 -24.22 11.56
CA ILE A 30 13.13 -22.77 11.29
C ILE A 30 11.67 -22.35 11.24
N ILE A 31 11.32 -21.28 11.96
CA ILE A 31 10.03 -20.59 11.84
C ILE A 31 10.22 -19.39 10.90
N ALA A 32 9.54 -19.39 9.76
CA ALA A 32 9.59 -18.29 8.79
C ALA A 32 8.42 -17.31 8.99
N CYS A 33 8.74 -16.03 9.19
CA CYS A 33 7.75 -14.94 9.36
C CYS A 33 8.10 -13.70 8.48
N PRO A 34 8.24 -13.82 7.15
CA PRO A 34 8.75 -12.72 6.31
C PRO A 34 7.75 -11.59 6.03
N GLY A 35 6.45 -11.77 6.35
CA GLY A 35 5.40 -10.78 6.06
C GLY A 35 4.99 -10.72 4.59
N LEU A 36 4.32 -9.63 4.20
CA LEU A 36 3.93 -9.34 2.81
C LEU A 36 4.81 -8.24 2.18
N GLN A 37 5.05 -8.34 0.88
CA GLN A 37 5.73 -7.31 0.10
C GLN A 37 4.71 -6.38 -0.57
N LEU A 38 4.91 -5.07 -0.42
CA LEU A 38 4.13 -4.04 -1.11
C LEU A 38 4.76 -3.77 -2.49
N ASP A 39 3.97 -3.96 -3.54
CA ASP A 39 4.44 -3.90 -4.93
C ASP A 39 3.90 -2.66 -5.65
N TRP A 40 4.47 -1.50 -5.32
CA TRP A 40 4.05 -0.20 -5.85
C TRP A 40 4.28 -0.08 -7.37
N GLY A 41 5.25 -0.80 -7.92
CA GLY A 41 5.61 -0.77 -9.34
C GLY A 41 4.59 -1.44 -10.26
N LYS A 42 3.62 -2.19 -9.70
CA LYS A 42 2.51 -2.77 -10.47
C LYS A 42 1.46 -1.76 -10.94
N ILE A 43 1.50 -0.55 -10.39
CA ILE A 43 0.60 0.54 -10.79
C ILE A 43 1.45 1.56 -11.54
N GLU A 44 1.21 1.66 -12.85
CA GLU A 44 1.91 2.60 -13.72
C GLU A 44 1.77 4.03 -13.20
N GLY A 45 2.89 4.75 -13.08
CA GLY A 45 2.94 6.13 -12.62
C GLY A 45 2.76 6.35 -11.11
N LEU A 46 2.49 5.30 -10.32
CA LEU A 46 2.23 5.46 -8.88
C LEU A 46 3.48 5.91 -8.13
N THR A 47 4.63 5.28 -8.39
CA THR A 47 5.88 5.54 -7.66
C THR A 47 6.37 6.99 -7.79
N GLU A 48 6.05 7.63 -8.90
CA GLU A 48 6.44 8.97 -9.28
C GLU A 48 5.69 10.00 -8.45
N THR A 49 4.41 9.75 -8.17
CA THR A 49 3.53 10.68 -7.46
C THR A 49 3.24 10.29 -6.01
N LEU A 50 3.54 9.08 -5.57
CA LEU A 50 3.25 8.62 -4.21
C LEU A 50 4.00 9.46 -3.16
N GLY A 51 3.26 10.09 -2.26
CA GLY A 51 3.77 11.04 -1.26
C GLY A 51 3.70 12.51 -1.70
N ARG A 52 3.13 12.80 -2.87
CA ARG A 52 2.88 14.15 -3.40
C ARG A 52 1.58 14.19 -4.20
N ASN A 53 1.16 15.40 -4.61
CA ASN A 53 -0.02 15.62 -5.46
C ASN A 53 -1.33 14.99 -4.93
N GLY A 54 -1.45 14.80 -3.61
CA GLY A 54 -2.63 14.16 -3.01
C GLY A 54 -2.64 12.62 -3.07
N VAL A 55 -1.59 11.98 -3.61
CA VAL A 55 -1.50 10.52 -3.71
C VAL A 55 -0.71 9.98 -2.53
N CYS A 56 -1.34 9.12 -1.73
CA CYS A 56 -0.79 8.61 -0.47
C CYS A 56 -1.23 7.17 -0.20
N SER A 57 -0.55 6.49 0.74
CA SER A 57 -0.98 5.18 1.22
C SER A 57 -0.55 4.94 2.66
N ASN A 58 -1.48 4.50 3.50
CA ASN A 58 -1.20 4.16 4.90
C ASN A 58 -0.45 2.83 5.07
N TYR A 59 -0.27 2.04 4.00
CA TYR A 59 0.58 0.86 4.04
C TYR A 59 2.08 1.20 3.99
N ARG A 60 2.43 2.44 3.61
CA ARG A 60 3.78 2.98 3.79
C ARG A 60 3.80 3.83 5.06
N GLY A 61 4.47 3.35 6.10
CA GLY A 61 4.44 3.99 7.42
C GLY A 61 4.93 5.45 7.41
N ASP A 62 5.91 5.77 6.55
CA ASP A 62 6.42 7.11 6.33
C ASP A 62 5.39 8.07 5.71
N LEU A 63 4.37 7.55 5.02
CA LEU A 63 3.33 8.35 4.38
C LEU A 63 2.08 8.57 5.22
N ALA A 64 1.93 7.92 6.37
CA ALA A 64 0.73 8.05 7.20
C ALA A 64 0.47 9.53 7.58
N ALA A 65 1.53 10.28 7.90
CA ALA A 65 1.43 11.71 8.18
C ALA A 65 1.01 12.51 6.94
N TYR A 66 1.47 12.13 5.75
CA TYR A 66 1.09 12.77 4.49
C TYR A 66 -0.39 12.52 4.16
N THR A 67 -0.91 11.30 4.38
CA THR A 67 -2.35 11.01 4.25
C THR A 67 -3.19 11.95 5.11
N TRP A 68 -2.77 12.18 6.36
CA TRP A 68 -3.47 13.12 7.23
C TRP A 68 -3.37 14.56 6.73
N GLN A 69 -2.22 14.99 6.22
CA GLN A 69 -2.08 16.32 5.61
C GLN A 69 -3.01 16.49 4.42
N CYS A 70 -3.13 15.49 3.55
CA CYS A 70 -4.08 15.51 2.42
C CYS A 70 -5.53 15.67 2.89
N ILE A 71 -5.94 14.91 3.91
CA ILE A 71 -7.32 14.97 4.46
C ILE A 71 -7.58 16.33 5.11
N ARG A 72 -6.66 16.83 5.93
CA ARG A 72 -6.83 18.10 6.67
C ARG A 72 -6.86 19.32 5.76
N ASN A 73 -6.07 19.30 4.69
CA ASN A 73 -5.95 20.41 3.75
C ASN A 73 -6.91 20.26 2.55
N PHE A 74 -7.85 19.31 2.59
CA PHE A 74 -8.81 19.10 1.53
C PHE A 74 -9.83 20.26 1.50
N GLU A 75 -9.87 20.97 0.37
CA GLU A 75 -10.76 22.12 0.17
C GLU A 75 -12.02 21.79 -0.64
N GLY A 76 -12.07 20.63 -1.29
CA GLY A 76 -13.22 20.19 -2.09
C GLY A 76 -12.81 19.33 -3.27
N GLY A 77 -13.81 18.77 -3.95
CA GLY A 77 -13.62 17.90 -5.12
C GLY A 77 -13.77 16.42 -4.76
N ARG A 78 -12.93 15.57 -5.36
CA ARG A 78 -13.06 14.11 -5.25
C ARG A 78 -11.96 13.48 -4.39
N MET A 79 -12.36 12.59 -3.48
CA MET A 79 -11.48 11.72 -2.71
C MET A 79 -11.72 10.28 -3.13
N ILE A 80 -10.68 9.60 -3.62
CA ILE A 80 -10.77 8.21 -4.07
C ILE A 80 -9.94 7.34 -3.13
N PHE A 81 -10.59 6.37 -2.50
CA PHE A 81 -9.97 5.35 -1.68
C PHE A 81 -10.03 4.01 -2.40
N THR A 82 -8.92 3.27 -2.45
CA THR A 82 -8.82 2.06 -3.26
C THR A 82 -8.46 0.83 -2.43
N GLN A 83 -9.02 -0.32 -2.82
CA GLN A 83 -8.67 -1.63 -2.31
C GLN A 83 -8.28 -2.54 -3.49
N PRO A 84 -7.00 -2.99 -3.54
CA PRO A 84 -6.55 -3.89 -4.60
C PRO A 84 -7.12 -5.31 -4.42
N PRO A 85 -6.90 -6.22 -5.39
CA PRO A 85 -7.21 -7.63 -5.22
C PRO A 85 -6.51 -8.24 -3.99
N MET A 86 -7.11 -9.28 -3.41
CA MET A 86 -6.45 -10.08 -2.36
C MET A 86 -5.23 -10.82 -2.94
N SER A 87 -4.17 -11.08 -2.18
CA SER A 87 -4.03 -10.94 -0.71
C SER A 87 -3.39 -9.60 -0.29
N ILE A 88 -4.01 -8.93 0.68
CA ILE A 88 -3.45 -7.74 1.35
C ILE A 88 -3.44 -7.89 2.86
N GLU A 89 -2.53 -7.19 3.53
CA GLU A 89 -2.59 -7.03 4.98
C GLU A 89 -3.84 -6.23 5.38
N CYS A 90 -4.50 -6.59 6.47
CA CYS A 90 -5.65 -5.88 7.04
C CYS A 90 -6.66 -5.37 5.99
N PRO A 91 -7.46 -6.24 5.34
CA PRO A 91 -8.35 -5.85 4.23
C PRO A 91 -9.38 -4.75 4.55
N GLY A 92 -9.65 -4.48 5.83
CA GLY A 92 -10.51 -3.38 6.26
C GLY A 92 -9.83 -2.00 6.31
N ALA A 93 -8.49 -1.93 6.29
CA ALA A 93 -7.75 -0.66 6.39
C ALA A 93 -8.10 0.36 5.29
N PRO A 94 -8.28 -0.03 4.01
CA PRO A 94 -8.71 0.90 2.95
C PRO A 94 -10.06 1.57 3.23
N GLN A 95 -11.00 0.85 3.85
CA GLN A 95 -12.32 1.38 4.20
C GLN A 95 -12.24 2.28 5.44
N LYS A 96 -11.44 1.88 6.44
CA LYS A 96 -11.27 2.64 7.69
C LYS A 96 -10.87 4.08 7.41
N ILE A 97 -9.89 4.30 6.53
CA ILE A 97 -9.45 5.66 6.20
C ILE A 97 -10.51 6.46 5.44
N ALA A 98 -11.32 5.81 4.60
CA ALA A 98 -12.45 6.45 3.92
C ALA A 98 -13.51 6.95 4.92
N TYR A 99 -13.87 6.12 5.91
CA TYR A 99 -14.78 6.51 6.99
C TYR A 99 -14.22 7.68 7.80
N LEU A 100 -12.94 7.60 8.20
CA LEU A 100 -12.27 8.64 8.99
C LEU A 100 -12.18 9.98 8.25
N ALA A 101 -11.91 9.95 6.93
CA ALA A 101 -11.90 11.14 6.11
C ALA A 101 -13.29 11.77 6.01
N ALA A 102 -14.32 10.98 5.70
CA ALA A 102 -15.70 11.46 5.61
C ALA A 102 -16.19 12.05 6.93
N ASP A 103 -15.87 11.39 8.04
CA ASP A 103 -16.18 11.82 9.40
C ASP A 103 -15.45 13.11 9.79
N HIS A 104 -14.17 13.24 9.45
CA HIS A 104 -13.42 14.49 9.63
C HIS A 104 -14.09 15.67 8.90
N LEU A 105 -14.44 15.49 7.62
CA LEU A 105 -15.09 16.53 6.82
C LEU A 105 -16.47 16.92 7.36
N ARG A 106 -17.20 16.00 7.99
CA ARG A 106 -18.45 16.31 8.70
C ARG A 106 -18.22 17.21 9.89
N ARG A 107 -17.24 16.88 10.75
CA ARG A 107 -16.93 17.66 11.95
C ARG A 107 -16.56 19.11 11.65
N ILE A 108 -15.97 19.36 10.48
CA ILE A 108 -15.58 20.71 10.05
C ILE A 108 -16.55 21.35 9.05
N ASN A 109 -17.75 20.76 8.87
CA ASN A 109 -18.79 21.25 7.94
C ASN A 109 -18.36 21.36 6.46
N LYS A 110 -17.32 20.63 6.04
CA LYS A 110 -16.84 20.59 4.63
C LYS A 110 -17.37 19.38 3.84
N ARG A 111 -18.16 18.49 4.44
CA ARG A 111 -18.66 17.26 3.80
C ARG A 111 -19.42 17.50 2.49
N ALA A 112 -20.17 18.60 2.39
CA ALA A 112 -20.98 18.91 1.21
C ALA A 112 -20.13 19.21 -0.05
N GLY A 113 -18.88 19.67 0.13
CA GLY A 113 -17.96 19.95 -0.98
C GLY A 113 -17.14 18.74 -1.45
N ALA A 114 -17.42 17.54 -0.94
CA ALA A 114 -16.63 16.34 -1.17
C ALA A 114 -17.43 15.22 -1.84
N GLU A 115 -16.95 14.75 -2.98
CA GLU A 115 -17.32 13.48 -3.58
C GLU A 115 -16.36 12.41 -3.05
N ILE A 116 -16.87 11.43 -2.30
CA ILE A 116 -16.03 10.38 -1.70
C ILE A 116 -16.38 9.05 -2.33
N GLU A 117 -15.38 8.39 -2.92
CA GLU A 117 -15.52 7.08 -3.55
C GLU A 117 -14.62 6.05 -2.86
N PHE A 118 -15.17 4.86 -2.65
CA PHE A 118 -14.42 3.66 -2.30
C PHE A 118 -14.47 2.68 -3.46
N ARG A 119 -13.32 2.40 -4.07
CA ARG A 119 -13.16 1.50 -5.21
C ARG A 119 -12.49 0.23 -4.75
N THR A 120 -13.15 -0.91 -4.92
CA THR A 120 -12.62 -2.20 -4.50
C THR A 120 -12.60 -3.17 -5.65
N ALA A 121 -11.52 -3.93 -5.78
CA ALA A 121 -11.43 -5.03 -6.74
C ALA A 121 -12.35 -6.20 -6.37
N LEU A 122 -12.91 -6.21 -5.16
CA LEU A 122 -13.79 -7.25 -4.65
C LEU A 122 -15.23 -7.06 -5.14
N ASP A 123 -16.03 -8.11 -5.00
CA ASP A 123 -17.47 -8.11 -5.25
C ASP A 123 -18.31 -7.82 -3.99
N ALA A 124 -17.66 -7.78 -2.82
CA ALA A 124 -18.27 -7.47 -1.54
C ALA A 124 -17.35 -6.59 -0.67
N LEU A 125 -17.94 -5.86 0.27
CA LEU A 125 -17.18 -5.01 1.21
C LEU A 125 -16.32 -5.80 2.19
N PHE A 126 -16.66 -7.05 2.47
CA PHE A 126 -15.91 -7.84 3.45
C PHE A 126 -16.09 -9.33 3.20
N GLY A 127 -15.05 -10.12 3.50
CA GLY A 127 -15.06 -11.57 3.27
C GLY A 127 -15.99 -12.35 4.21
N VAL A 128 -16.47 -11.72 5.28
CA VAL A 128 -17.39 -12.33 6.25
C VAL A 128 -18.76 -11.67 6.13
N GLY A 129 -19.74 -12.40 5.58
CA GLY A 129 -21.07 -11.91 5.23
C GLY A 129 -21.82 -11.22 6.38
N TYR A 130 -21.60 -11.65 7.62
CA TYR A 130 -22.19 -11.04 8.83
C TYR A 130 -21.95 -9.52 8.92
N PHE A 131 -20.77 -9.04 8.50
CA PHE A 131 -20.42 -7.62 8.60
C PHE A 131 -20.88 -6.78 7.40
N VAL A 132 -21.23 -7.41 6.28
CA VAL A 132 -21.48 -6.72 5.01
C VAL A 132 -22.61 -5.70 5.16
N ARG A 133 -23.73 -6.07 5.79
CA ARG A 133 -24.86 -5.16 6.01
C ARG A 133 -24.48 -3.93 6.85
N ALA A 134 -23.69 -4.13 7.90
CA ALA A 134 -23.25 -3.04 8.77
C ALA A 134 -22.28 -2.10 8.04
N LEU A 135 -21.36 -2.65 7.24
CA LEU A 135 -20.42 -1.85 6.45
C LEU A 135 -21.13 -1.10 5.31
N GLN A 136 -22.12 -1.71 4.66
CA GLN A 136 -22.97 -1.02 3.68
C GLN A 136 -23.74 0.14 4.32
N ALA A 137 -24.29 -0.07 5.52
CA ALA A 137 -24.96 0.99 6.27
C ALA A 137 -23.97 2.12 6.64
N ALA A 138 -22.75 1.80 7.04
CA ALA A 138 -21.72 2.79 7.33
C ALA A 138 -21.30 3.58 6.07
N MET A 139 -21.07 2.92 4.93
CA MET A 139 -20.79 3.59 3.66
C MET A 139 -21.91 4.56 3.27
N LYS A 140 -23.17 4.12 3.38
CA LYS A 140 -24.34 4.96 3.12
C LYS A 140 -24.42 6.11 4.11
N ASP A 141 -24.25 5.83 5.41
CA ASP A 141 -24.27 6.86 6.44
C ASP A 141 -23.24 7.92 6.10
N HIS A 142 -21.98 7.57 5.83
CA HIS A 142 -20.89 8.48 5.44
C HIS A 142 -21.02 9.09 4.03
N ALA A 143 -22.07 8.73 3.28
CA ALA A 143 -22.32 9.10 1.89
C ALA A 143 -21.13 8.79 0.95
N ILE A 144 -20.46 7.66 1.18
CA ILE A 144 -19.36 7.15 0.37
C ILE A 144 -19.94 6.28 -0.74
N ALA A 145 -19.67 6.63 -1.99
CA ALA A 145 -20.03 5.80 -3.14
C ALA A 145 -19.11 4.58 -3.21
N VAL A 146 -19.66 3.39 -3.45
CA VAL A 146 -18.88 2.15 -3.53
C VAL A 146 -18.91 1.61 -4.95
N ASN A 147 -17.73 1.44 -5.54
CA ASN A 147 -17.54 0.82 -6.85
C ASN A 147 -16.85 -0.54 -6.66
N TYR A 148 -17.59 -1.61 -6.96
CA TYR A 148 -17.08 -2.98 -6.88
C TYR A 148 -16.41 -3.40 -8.18
N LYS A 149 -15.52 -4.39 -8.10
CA LYS A 149 -14.75 -4.90 -9.24
C LYS A 149 -14.03 -3.79 -10.03
N THR A 150 -13.51 -2.79 -9.31
CA THR A 150 -12.80 -1.64 -9.87
C THR A 150 -11.39 -1.57 -9.29
N SER A 151 -10.42 -1.23 -10.13
CA SER A 151 -9.01 -1.08 -9.76
C SER A 151 -8.61 0.40 -9.64
N PHE A 152 -7.38 0.65 -9.17
CA PHE A 152 -6.80 2.00 -9.18
C PHE A 152 -6.64 2.55 -10.60
N ALA A 153 -6.36 1.71 -11.60
CA ALA A 153 -6.18 2.14 -12.98
C ALA A 153 -7.46 2.73 -13.59
N ASP A 154 -8.63 2.31 -13.10
CA ASP A 154 -9.92 2.82 -13.55
C ASP A 154 -10.27 4.19 -12.94
N ALA A 155 -9.43 4.70 -12.04
CA ALA A 155 -9.64 5.95 -11.29
C ALA A 155 -9.00 7.20 -11.90
N ALA A 156 -8.29 7.04 -13.02
CA ALA A 156 -7.75 8.12 -13.83
C ALA A 156 -8.80 8.71 -14.76
#